data_AF-A0A1C7LPX4-F1
#
_entry.id   AF-A0A1C7LPX4-F1
#
_cell.length_a   1.000
_cell.length_b   1.000
_cell.length_c   1.000
_cell.angle_alpha   90.00
_cell.angle_beta   90.00
_cell.angle_gamma   90.00
#
_symmetry.space_group_name_H-M   'P 1'
#
loop_
_entity.id
_entity.type
_entity.pdbx_description
1 polymer ?
#
loop_
_entity_poly.entity_id
_entity_poly.type
_entity_poly.pdbx_seq_one_letter_code
_entity_poly.pdbx_strand_id
1 'polypeptide(L)'
;MIESKSNGSYVVRFQPGHIDGATLSHELVLPIWKSNVSVTLMLDKRAKSALSLRLFGEDITTAAREANEQKKQITGTSGTPVPEDDVVSSAPDMAIDSVVDDE
;
A
#
# COMPACT_ATOMS: atom_id res chain seq x y z
N MET A 1 -30.37 2.46 -7.79
CA MET A 1 -29.33 1.68 -7.07
C MET A 1 -28.80 0.60 -8.01
N ILE A 2 -27.60 0.05 -7.83
CA ILE A 2 -27.02 -0.87 -8.83
C ILE A 2 -27.78 -2.21 -8.91
N GLU A 3 -28.49 -2.61 -7.84
CA GLU A 3 -29.26 -3.86 -7.79
C GLU A 3 -30.38 -3.90 -8.83
N SER A 4 -31.01 -2.77 -9.13
CA SER A 4 -32.15 -2.69 -10.05
C SER A 4 -31.76 -2.64 -11.53
N LYS A 5 -30.46 -2.59 -11.86
CA LYS A 5 -30.00 -2.59 -13.25
C LYS A 5 -29.98 -4.01 -13.83
N SER A 6 -30.07 -4.14 -15.15
CA SER A 6 -29.84 -5.41 -15.83
C SER A 6 -28.40 -5.91 -15.64
N ASN A 7 -28.10 -7.12 -16.09
CA ASN A 7 -26.74 -7.63 -16.07
C ASN A 7 -25.90 -6.93 -17.16
N GLY A 8 -24.59 -6.82 -16.89
CA GLY A 8 -23.63 -6.29 -17.85
C GLY A 8 -22.63 -5.33 -17.23
N SER A 9 -21.99 -4.56 -18.10
CA SER A 9 -20.93 -3.62 -17.74
C SER A 9 -21.50 -2.25 -17.38
N TYR A 10 -20.99 -1.68 -16.29
CA TYR A 10 -21.33 -0.32 -15.87
C TYR A 10 -20.08 0.42 -15.41
N VAL A 11 -20.17 1.75 -15.41
CA VAL A 11 -19.17 2.63 -14.79
C VAL A 11 -19.83 3.25 -13.56
N VAL A 12 -19.20 3.08 -12.39
CA VAL A 12 -19.70 3.59 -11.12
C VAL A 12 -18.77 4.65 -10.59
N ARG A 13 -19.38 5.69 -10.02
CA ARG A 13 -18.72 6.82 -9.40
C ARG A 13 -18.84 6.71 -7.89
N PHE A 14 -17.72 6.64 -7.19
CA PHE A 14 -17.63 6.62 -5.74
C PHE A 14 -17.17 8.00 -5.27
N GLN A 15 -18.00 8.64 -4.43
CA GLN A 15 -17.68 9.93 -3.86
C GLN A 15 -16.66 9.79 -2.72
N PRO A 16 -15.80 10.79 -2.47
CA PRO A 16 -14.93 10.80 -1.31
C PRO A 16 -15.71 10.61 -0.01
N GLY A 17 -15.11 9.92 0.95
CA GLY A 17 -15.76 9.63 2.22
C GLY A 17 -15.02 8.57 3.04
N HIS A 18 -15.57 8.27 4.22
CA HIS A 18 -15.08 7.22 5.09
C HIS A 18 -16.19 6.18 5.29
N ILE A 19 -15.88 4.92 4.98
CA ILE A 19 -16.83 3.80 5.09
C ILE A 19 -16.05 2.59 5.61
N ASP A 20 -16.55 1.97 6.68
CA ASP A 20 -16.04 0.71 7.25
C ASP A 20 -14.51 0.67 7.44
N GLY A 21 -13.93 1.75 7.96
CA GLY A 21 -12.49 1.83 8.23
C GLY A 21 -11.62 2.17 7.01
N ALA A 22 -12.20 2.28 5.81
CA ALA A 22 -11.52 2.72 4.60
C ALA A 22 -11.80 4.20 4.32
N THR A 23 -10.77 4.95 3.97
CA THR A 23 -10.90 6.37 3.59
C THR A 23 -10.65 6.54 2.10
N LEU A 24 -11.63 7.10 1.41
CA LEU A 24 -11.49 7.52 0.03
C LEU A 24 -11.30 9.04 -0.04
N SER A 25 -10.10 9.49 -0.38
CA SER A 25 -9.74 10.93 -0.39
C SER A 25 -10.24 11.68 -1.63
N HIS A 26 -10.42 10.97 -2.75
CA HIS A 26 -10.77 11.56 -4.04
C HIS A 26 -11.84 10.72 -4.73
N GLU A 27 -12.60 11.32 -5.63
CA GLU A 27 -13.60 10.60 -6.43
C GLU A 27 -12.95 9.47 -7.23
N LEU A 28 -13.59 8.31 -7.26
CA LEU A 28 -13.19 7.19 -8.12
C LEU A 28 -14.27 6.86 -9.13
N VAL A 29 -13.84 6.63 -10.37
CA VAL A 29 -14.70 6.17 -11.45
C VAL A 29 -14.17 4.81 -11.90
N LEU A 30 -14.90 3.75 -11.59
CA LEU A 30 -14.43 2.37 -11.79
C LEU A 30 -15.43 1.56 -12.65
N PRO A 31 -14.91 0.74 -13.58
CA PRO A 31 -15.74 -0.21 -14.30
C PRO A 31 -16.12 -1.40 -13.41
N ILE A 32 -17.38 -1.79 -13.49
CA ILE A 32 -17.91 -2.99 -12.83
C ILE A 32 -18.60 -3.88 -13.85
N TRP A 33 -18.63 -5.16 -13.54
CA TRP A 33 -19.49 -6.14 -14.17
C TRP A 33 -20.53 -6.63 -13.16
N LYS A 34 -21.81 -6.52 -13.51
CA LYS A 34 -22.93 -7.03 -12.72
C LYS A 34 -23.46 -8.34 -13.33
N SER A 35 -23.58 -9.36 -12.50
CA SER A 35 -24.32 -10.59 -12.78
C SER A 35 -25.66 -10.60 -12.02
N ASN A 36 -26.40 -11.71 -12.10
CA ASN A 36 -27.63 -11.89 -11.32
C ASN A 36 -27.38 -11.93 -9.80
N VAL A 37 -26.22 -12.43 -9.37
CA VAL A 37 -25.95 -12.78 -7.96
C VAL A 37 -24.68 -12.14 -7.40
N SER A 38 -23.94 -11.38 -8.22
CA SER A 38 -22.67 -10.77 -7.82
C SER A 38 -22.35 -9.53 -8.64
N VAL A 39 -21.51 -8.67 -8.06
CA VAL A 39 -20.87 -7.54 -8.75
C VAL A 39 -19.37 -7.69 -8.60
N THR A 40 -18.64 -7.46 -9.67
CA THR A 40 -17.17 -7.52 -9.67
C THR A 40 -16.57 -6.27 -10.29
N LEU A 41 -15.42 -5.85 -9.77
CA LEU A 41 -14.62 -4.78 -10.35
C LEU A 41 -13.84 -5.31 -11.55
N MET A 42 -13.92 -4.62 -12.68
CA MET A 42 -13.21 -4.97 -13.91
C MET A 42 -11.84 -4.28 -13.94
N LEU A 43 -10.94 -4.69 -13.04
CA LEU A 43 -9.61 -4.10 -12.86
C LEU A 43 -8.52 -5.16 -13.05
N ASP A 44 -7.38 -4.73 -13.56
CA ASP A 44 -6.19 -5.59 -13.64
C ASP A 44 -5.62 -5.90 -12.25
N LYS A 45 -4.83 -6.97 -12.16
CA LYS A 45 -4.20 -7.42 -10.90
C LYS A 45 -3.41 -6.30 -10.21
N ARG A 46 -2.61 -5.54 -10.98
CA ARG A 46 -1.81 -4.42 -10.47
C ARG A 46 -2.67 -3.23 -10.03
N ALA A 47 -3.74 -2.93 -10.76
CA ALA A 47 -4.66 -1.85 -10.40
C ALA A 47 -5.41 -2.17 -9.10
N LYS A 48 -5.83 -3.43 -8.92
CA LYS A 48 -6.45 -3.89 -7.68
C LYS A 48 -5.50 -3.77 -6.49
N SER A 49 -4.25 -4.23 -6.65
CA SER A 49 -3.18 -4.12 -5.64
C SER A 49 -2.90 -2.66 -5.24
N ALA A 50 -2.72 -1.77 -6.22
CA ALA A 50 -2.49 -0.35 -5.99
C ALA A 50 -3.69 0.33 -5.30
N LEU A 51 -4.91 -0.04 -5.67
CA LEU A 51 -6.13 0.47 -5.06
C LEU A 51 -6.26 0.01 -3.61
N SER A 52 -5.96 -1.25 -3.30
CA SER A 52 -5.98 -1.72 -1.91
C SER A 52 -4.94 -1.00 -1.05
N LEU A 53 -3.73 -0.80 -1.56
CA LEU A 53 -2.70 -0.05 -0.85
C LEU A 53 -3.15 1.38 -0.56
N ARG A 54 -3.82 2.02 -1.52
CA ARG A 54 -4.32 3.39 -1.39
C ARG A 54 -5.47 3.52 -0.38
N LEU A 55 -6.37 2.55 -0.33
CA LEU A 55 -7.57 2.62 0.55
C LEU A 55 -7.31 2.10 1.97
N PHE A 56 -6.51 1.04 2.09
CA PHE A 56 -6.32 0.29 3.34
C PHE A 56 -4.90 0.38 3.89
N GLY A 57 -3.95 0.95 3.15
CA GLY A 57 -2.54 0.98 3.53
C GLY A 57 -1.80 -0.34 3.30
N GLU A 58 -2.49 -1.40 2.89
CA GLU A 58 -1.92 -2.72 2.60
C GLU A 58 -2.52 -3.35 1.34
N ASP A 59 -1.74 -4.21 0.68
CA ASP A 59 -2.22 -5.00 -0.43
C ASP A 59 -2.95 -6.26 0.07
N ILE A 60 -4.28 -6.22 0.06
CA ILE A 60 -5.14 -7.32 0.51
C ILE A 60 -5.38 -8.38 -0.58
N THR A 61 -4.76 -8.26 -1.76
CA THR A 61 -4.95 -9.22 -2.85
C THR A 61 -4.33 -10.58 -2.54
N THR A 62 -4.85 -11.64 -3.18
CA THR A 62 -4.31 -12.99 -3.01
C THR A 62 -2.85 -13.09 -3.43
N ALA A 63 -2.46 -12.36 -4.49
CA ALA A 63 -1.08 -12.30 -4.95
C ALA A 63 -0.12 -11.75 -3.87
N ALA A 64 -0.54 -10.73 -3.11
CA ALA A 64 0.26 -10.21 -2.01
C ALA A 64 0.37 -11.19 -0.84
N ARG A 65 -0.72 -11.89 -0.51
CA ARG A 65 -0.72 -12.94 0.53
C ARG A 65 0.24 -14.07 0.17
N GLU A 66 0.14 -14.61 -1.05
CA GLU A 66 1.01 -15.66 -1.56
C GLU A 66 2.49 -15.22 -1.56
N ALA A 67 2.79 -13.98 -1.95
CA ALA A 67 4.14 -13.45 -1.93
C ALA A 67 4.73 -13.31 -0.51
N ASN A 68 3.91 -12.92 0.47
CA ASN A 68 4.34 -12.82 1.86
C ASN A 68 4.56 -14.21 2.50
N GLU A 69 3.76 -15.21 2.15
CA GLU A 69 3.95 -16.60 2.60
C GLU A 69 5.27 -17.19 2.06
N GLN A 70 5.61 -16.91 0.80
CA GLN A 70 6.88 -17.35 0.20
C GLN A 70 8.09 -16.65 0.87
N LYS A 71 8.00 -15.35 1.15
CA LYS A 71 9.05 -14.64 1.88
C LYS A 71 9.27 -15.22 3.27
N LYS A 72 8.19 -15.57 3.99
CA LYS A 72 8.28 -16.16 5.33
C LYS A 72 8.94 -17.54 5.35
N GLN A 73 8.83 -18.32 4.26
CA GLN A 73 9.54 -19.60 4.13
C GLN A 73 11.03 -19.43 3.82
N ILE A 74 11.43 -18.34 3.15
CA ILE A 74 12.83 -18.06 2.83
C ILE A 74 13.59 -17.51 4.06
N THR A 75 12.93 -16.77 4.96
CA THR A 75 13.54 -16.26 6.21
C THR A 75 13.60 -17.29 7.35
N GLY A 76 13.24 -18.56 7.11
CA GLY A 76 13.24 -19.64 8.10
C GLY A 76 14.58 -20.38 8.28
N THR A 77 15.68 -19.89 7.71
CA THR A 77 17.02 -20.43 7.98
C THR A 77 18.02 -19.28 8.11
N SER A 78 18.63 -19.21 9.28
CA SER A 78 19.69 -18.28 9.75
C SER A 78 19.24 -16.91 10.29
N GLY A 79 19.54 -16.67 11.58
CA GLY A 79 19.73 -15.32 12.13
C GLY A 79 19.03 -15.04 13.46
N THR A 80 19.66 -15.43 14.56
CA THR A 80 19.40 -14.95 15.92
C THR A 80 19.31 -13.40 15.97
N PRO A 81 18.27 -12.78 16.55
CA PRO A 81 18.30 -11.36 16.84
C PRO A 81 19.09 -11.11 18.13
N VAL A 82 20.22 -10.42 18.00
CA VAL A 82 20.93 -9.77 19.11
C VAL A 82 20.12 -8.52 19.48
N PRO A 83 19.85 -8.26 20.78
CA PRO A 83 19.03 -7.12 21.18
C PRO A 83 19.73 -5.78 20.93
N GLU A 84 18.90 -4.79 20.62
CA GLU A 84 19.21 -3.38 20.38
C GLU A 84 19.61 -2.69 21.69
N ASP A 85 20.78 -2.05 21.73
CA ASP A 85 21.09 -1.03 22.73
C ASP A 85 22.00 0.06 22.11
N ASP A 86 21.57 1.31 22.31
CA ASP A 86 22.30 2.58 22.29
C ASP A 86 23.04 3.06 21.02
N VAL A 87 22.34 3.91 20.24
CA VAL A 87 23.00 5.05 19.58
C VAL A 87 22.19 6.33 19.85
N VAL A 88 22.31 6.87 21.06
CA VAL A 88 22.23 8.32 21.25
C VAL A 88 23.53 8.79 21.91
N SER A 89 24.40 9.40 21.12
CA SER A 89 25.46 10.23 21.69
C SER A 89 25.67 11.44 20.80
N SER A 90 25.19 12.56 21.33
CA SER A 90 25.31 13.91 20.82
C SER A 90 26.77 14.27 20.49
N ALA A 91 26.93 15.09 19.46
CA ALA A 91 28.18 15.72 19.07
C ALA A 91 28.85 16.48 20.24
N PRO A 92 30.17 16.67 20.13
CA PRO A 92 30.71 18.00 20.36
C PRO A 92 31.59 18.47 19.20
N ASP A 93 31.20 19.63 18.67
CA ASP A 93 32.03 20.82 18.45
C ASP A 93 33.56 20.63 18.41
N MET A 94 34.16 20.81 17.23
CA MET A 94 35.55 21.25 17.09
C MET A 94 35.65 22.29 15.99
N ALA A 95 35.74 23.55 16.42
CA ALA A 95 36.20 24.67 15.62
C ALA A 95 37.73 24.66 15.43
N ILE A 96 38.15 25.38 14.38
CA ILE A 96 39.49 25.88 13.99
C ILE A 96 40.51 24.82 13.53
N ASP A 97 41.15 24.94 12.36
CA ASP A 97 42.18 25.97 12.11
C ASP A 97 42.35 26.32 10.61
N SER A 98 42.65 27.59 10.41
CA SER A 98 43.04 28.29 9.19
C SER A 98 44.40 27.85 8.63
N VAL A 99 44.49 27.55 7.34
CA VAL A 99 45.71 27.76 6.54
C VAL A 99 45.33 28.25 5.14
N VAL A 100 45.86 29.44 4.84
CA VAL A 100 45.95 30.12 3.55
C VAL A 100 46.89 29.34 2.63
N ASP A 101 46.54 29.17 1.35
CA ASP A 101 47.55 29.21 0.28
C ASP A 101 46.92 29.70 -1.02
N ASP A 102 47.64 30.63 -1.65
CA ASP A 102 47.31 31.50 -2.77
C ASP A 102 48.09 30.97 -4.00
N GLU A 103 47.40 30.65 -5.11
CA GLU A 103 47.92 30.82 -6.48
C GLU A 103 46.79 30.78 -7.52
#